data_AF-V4SWM0-F1
#
_entry.id   AF-V4SWM0-F1
#
_cell.length_a   1.000
_cell.length_b   1.000
_cell.length_c   1.000
_cell.angle_alpha   90.00
_cell.angle_beta   90.00
_cell.angle_gamma   90.00
#
_symmetry.space_group_name_H-M   'P 1'
#
loop_
_entity.id
_entity.type
_entity.pdbx_description
1 polymer ?
#
loop_
_entity_poly.entity_id
_entity_poly.type
_entity_poly.pdbx_seq_one_letter_code
_entity_poly.pdbx_strand_id
1 'polypeptide(L)'
;MARSISYISGSQLLSLKRRPNIAVIDVRDDERSYDGHITGSLHYPSDSFTDKISDLIQEVRGKDTLVFHCALSQVRGPTCAKRLANYLDEVKEDTGINSIFVLERGFKGWEASGKPVCRCTDVPFFSGIHWSSISPSS
;
A
#
# COMPACT_ATOMS: atom_id res chain seq x y z
N MET A 1 21.90 -8.40 -3.90
CA MET A 1 21.79 -8.09 -2.46
C MET A 1 20.34 -8.35 -2.09
N ALA A 2 20.07 -9.18 -1.09
CA ALA A 2 18.69 -9.48 -0.70
C ALA A 2 17.99 -8.18 -0.30
N ARG A 3 16.89 -7.85 -0.99
CA ARG A 3 16.07 -6.68 -0.67
C ARG A 3 15.41 -6.89 0.70
N SER A 4 15.59 -5.93 1.60
CA SER A 4 15.05 -6.02 2.97
C SER A 4 13.53 -5.84 2.97
N ILE A 5 12.81 -6.84 3.48
CA ILE A 5 11.36 -6.75 3.73
C ILE A 5 11.17 -6.30 5.18
N SER A 6 10.49 -5.17 5.38
CA SER A 6 10.20 -4.62 6.70
C SER A 6 8.69 -4.47 6.94
N TYR A 7 8.28 -4.29 8.19
CA TYR A 7 6.88 -4.07 8.54
C TYR A 7 6.66 -2.62 8.92
N ILE A 8 5.52 -2.05 8.54
CA ILE A 8 5.13 -0.68 8.91
C ILE A 8 3.71 -0.61 9.42
N SER A 9 3.47 0.32 10.34
CA SER A 9 2.13 0.62 10.83
C SER A 9 1.38 1.57 9.90
N GLY A 10 0.04 1.59 10.00
CA GLY A 10 -0.78 2.53 9.22
C GLY A 10 -0.49 4.01 9.50
N SER A 11 -0.02 4.37 10.69
CA SER A 11 0.44 5.74 10.99
C SER A 11 1.72 6.08 10.23
N GLN A 12 2.68 5.16 10.19
CA GLN A 12 3.90 5.33 9.40
C GLN A 12 3.62 5.39 7.91
N LEU A 13 2.74 4.53 7.40
CA LEU A 13 2.32 4.57 6.00
C LEU A 13 1.71 5.93 5.64
N LEU A 14 0.89 6.54 6.52
CA LEU A 14 0.32 7.87 6.26
C LEU A 14 1.42 8.95 6.15
N SER A 15 2.42 8.91 7.03
CA SER A 15 3.57 9.82 6.98
C SER A 15 4.41 9.61 5.72
N LEU A 16 4.58 8.36 5.31
CA LEU A 16 5.34 7.95 4.12
C LEU A 16 4.62 8.33 2.83
N LYS A 17 3.31 8.10 2.73
CA LYS A 17 2.47 8.39 1.56
C LYS A 17 2.49 9.86 1.12
N ARG A 18 2.95 10.77 1.98
CA ARG A 18 3.21 12.18 1.62
C ARG A 18 4.33 12.33 0.60
N ARG A 19 5.19 11.33 0.42
CA ARG A 19 6.26 11.34 -0.56
C ARG A 19 5.79 10.67 -1.87
N PRO A 20 6.16 11.22 -3.03
CA PRO A 20 5.72 10.71 -4.34
C PRO A 20 6.43 9.41 -4.76
N ASN A 21 7.47 9.00 -4.05
CA ASN A 21 8.33 7.85 -4.36
C ASN A 21 7.83 6.53 -3.76
N ILE A 22 6.60 6.50 -3.23
CA ILE A 22 6.00 5.33 -2.58
C ILE A 22 4.80 4.83 -3.37
N ALA A 23 4.72 3.51 -3.56
CA ALA A 23 3.52 2.83 -4.03
C ALA A 23 2.95 1.90 -2.97
N VAL A 24 1.62 1.88 -2.88
CA VAL A 24 0.87 0.98 -2.01
C VAL A 24 0.21 -0.07 -2.90
N ILE A 25 0.38 -1.35 -2.55
CA ILE A 25 -0.07 -2.49 -3.33
C ILE A 25 -1.04 -3.29 -2.47
N ASP A 26 -2.28 -3.34 -2.94
CA ASP A 26 -3.35 -4.12 -2.35
C ASP A 26 -3.40 -5.49 -3.01
N VAL A 27 -3.13 -6.54 -2.23
CA VAL A 27 -3.16 -7.94 -2.70
C VAL A 27 -4.45 -8.67 -2.32
N ARG A 28 -5.50 -7.94 -1.93
CA ARG A 28 -6.85 -8.49 -1.76
C ARG A 28 -7.48 -8.82 -3.11
N ASP A 29 -8.44 -9.73 -3.11
CA ASP A 29 -9.32 -10.00 -4.25
C ASP A 29 -10.44 -8.94 -4.35
N ASP A 30 -11.52 -9.23 -5.06
CA ASP A 30 -12.67 -8.33 -5.30
C ASP A 30 -13.41 -7.83 -4.05
N GLU A 31 -13.13 -8.40 -2.87
CA GLU A 31 -13.62 -7.91 -1.57
C GLU A 31 -13.27 -6.43 -1.31
N ARG A 32 -12.24 -5.91 -1.99
CA ARG A 32 -11.84 -4.49 -2.00
C ARG A 32 -13.00 -3.54 -2.35
N SER A 33 -13.90 -3.92 -3.24
CA SER A 33 -14.94 -3.03 -3.76
C SER A 33 -16.02 -2.69 -2.72
N TYR A 34 -16.23 -3.58 -1.74
CA TYR A 34 -17.26 -3.40 -0.69
C TYR A 34 -16.74 -2.66 0.54
N ASP A 35 -15.50 -2.95 0.95
CA ASP A 35 -14.87 -2.43 2.18
C ASP A 35 -14.29 -1.00 1.99
N GLY A 36 -13.91 -0.68 0.74
CA GLY A 36 -13.06 0.46 0.41
C GLY A 36 -11.59 0.08 0.33
N HIS A 37 -10.77 1.01 -0.16
CA HIS A 37 -9.33 0.82 -0.33
C HIS A 37 -8.55 2.06 0.09
N ILE A 38 -7.23 1.92 0.23
CA ILE A 38 -6.36 3.05 0.50
C ILE A 38 -6.29 3.91 -0.77
N THR A 39 -6.54 5.22 -0.67
CA THR A 39 -6.51 6.12 -1.85
C THR A 39 -5.19 5.99 -2.61
N GLY A 40 -5.24 5.74 -3.92
CA GLY A 40 -4.02 5.58 -4.74
C GLY A 40 -3.25 4.28 -4.50
N SER A 41 -3.87 3.28 -3.86
CA SER A 41 -3.33 1.91 -3.87
C SER A 41 -3.58 1.24 -5.20
N LEU A 42 -2.60 0.44 -5.62
CA LEU A 42 -2.63 -0.37 -6.82
C LEU A 42 -3.19 -1.75 -6.48
N HIS A 43 -4.13 -2.25 -7.26
CA HIS A 43 -4.82 -3.51 -6.97
C HIS A 43 -4.21 -4.66 -7.76
N TYR A 44 -3.52 -5.56 -7.06
CA TYR A 44 -2.83 -6.72 -7.62
C TYR A 44 -3.14 -7.97 -6.79
N PRO A 45 -4.23 -8.69 -7.09
CA PRO A 45 -4.66 -9.84 -6.29
C PRO A 45 -3.58 -10.92 -6.25
N SER A 46 -3.46 -11.61 -5.11
CA SER A 46 -2.40 -12.62 -4.91
C SER A 46 -2.46 -13.78 -5.91
N ASP A 47 -3.65 -14.07 -6.45
CA ASP A 47 -3.88 -15.17 -7.40
C ASP A 47 -3.18 -14.91 -8.74
N SER A 48 -3.41 -13.73 -9.34
CA SER A 48 -2.76 -13.29 -10.58
C SER A 48 -1.46 -12.50 -10.33
N PHE A 49 -0.95 -12.47 -9.10
CA PHE A 49 0.20 -11.64 -8.76
C PHE A 49 1.43 -12.04 -9.56
N THR A 50 1.69 -13.35 -9.70
CA THR A 50 2.88 -13.85 -10.38
C THR A 50 2.94 -13.38 -11.84
N ASP A 51 1.84 -13.47 -12.58
CA ASP A 51 1.75 -13.02 -13.96
C ASP A 51 1.80 -11.49 -14.08
N LYS A 52 1.24 -10.77 -13.11
CA LYS A 52 1.18 -9.31 -13.09
C LYS A 52 2.37 -8.62 -12.41
N ILE A 53 3.35 -9.35 -11.88
CA ILE A 53 4.55 -8.77 -11.26
C ILE A 53 5.28 -7.87 -12.27
N SER A 54 5.34 -8.28 -13.54
CA SER A 54 6.01 -7.49 -14.58
C SER A 54 5.33 -6.15 -14.82
N ASP A 55 4.01 -6.13 -14.98
CA ASP A 55 3.19 -4.91 -15.06
C ASP A 55 3.37 -4.01 -13.82
N LEU A 56 3.33 -4.61 -12.62
CA LEU A 56 3.53 -3.86 -11.38
C LEU A 56 4.89 -3.15 -11.37
N ILE A 57 5.95 -3.83 -11.80
CA ILE A 57 7.29 -3.25 -11.86
C ILE A 57 7.35 -2.09 -12.85
N GLN A 58 6.67 -2.20 -13.99
CA GLN A 58 6.59 -1.11 -14.96
C GLN A 58 5.80 0.09 -14.40
N GLU A 59 4.72 -0.15 -13.67
CA GLU A 59 3.87 0.91 -13.10
C GLU A 59 4.51 1.60 -11.88
N VAL A 60 5.31 0.86 -11.11
CA VAL A 60 6.08 1.40 -9.97
C VAL A 60 7.48 1.83 -10.37
N ARG A 61 7.80 1.82 -11.66
CA ARG A 61 9.08 2.30 -12.18
C ARG A 61 9.31 3.75 -11.77
N GLY A 62 10.44 4.02 -11.13
CA GLY A 62 10.76 5.34 -10.55
C GLY A 62 10.28 5.54 -9.11
N LYS A 63 9.65 4.53 -8.49
CA LYS A 63 9.35 4.51 -7.04
C LYS A 63 10.38 3.64 -6.34
N ASP A 64 10.99 4.14 -5.28
CA ASP A 64 11.99 3.38 -4.51
C ASP A 64 11.38 2.52 -3.40
N THR A 65 10.15 2.82 -3.00
CA THR A 65 9.51 2.19 -1.85
C THR A 65 8.16 1.60 -2.22
N LEU A 66 7.97 0.32 -1.86
CA LEU A 66 6.74 -0.43 -2.09
C LEU A 66 6.14 -0.89 -0.78
N VAL A 67 4.83 -0.76 -0.62
CA VAL A 67 4.11 -1.16 0.59
C VAL A 67 2.99 -2.14 0.24
N PHE A 68 3.14 -3.39 0.64
CA PHE A 68 2.15 -4.44 0.44
C PHE A 68 1.16 -4.51 1.61
N HIS A 69 -0.13 -4.65 1.30
CA HIS A 69 -1.13 -4.95 2.32
C HIS A 69 -2.19 -5.94 1.82
N CYS A 70 -2.82 -6.63 2.77
CA CYS A 70 -3.96 -7.51 2.51
C CYS A 70 -5.13 -7.11 3.44
N ALA A 71 -6.16 -7.95 3.57
CA ALA A 71 -7.27 -7.73 4.50
C ALA A 71 -6.80 -7.74 5.97
N LEU A 72 -5.97 -8.72 6.34
CA LEU A 72 -5.37 -8.86 7.67
C LEU A 72 -3.83 -8.83 7.65
N SER A 73 -3.21 -8.82 6.46
CA SER A 73 -1.75 -8.93 6.25
C SER A 73 -1.05 -10.13 6.91
N GLN A 74 -1.78 -11.19 7.27
CA GLN A 74 -1.20 -12.33 8.00
C GLN A 74 -0.56 -13.41 7.12
N VAL A 75 -1.01 -13.59 5.86
CA VAL A 75 -0.55 -14.71 5.01
C VAL A 75 -0.20 -14.24 3.60
N ARG A 76 -1.14 -13.55 2.92
CA ARG A 76 -0.96 -13.14 1.52
C ARG A 76 0.03 -11.98 1.34
N GLY A 77 0.00 -10.98 2.23
CA GLY A 77 0.91 -9.82 2.20
C GLY A 77 2.40 -10.20 2.18
N PRO A 78 2.92 -10.92 3.21
CA PRO A 78 4.33 -11.31 3.24
C PRO A 78 4.71 -12.29 2.11
N THR A 79 3.78 -13.13 1.65
CA THR A 79 4.02 -14.05 0.53
C THR A 79 4.23 -13.29 -0.78
N CYS A 80 3.39 -12.30 -1.08
CA CYS A 80 3.54 -11.48 -2.29
C CYS A 80 4.80 -10.61 -2.24
N ALA A 81 5.11 -10.02 -1.07
CA ALA A 81 6.33 -9.25 -0.88
C ALA A 81 7.60 -10.09 -1.15
N LYS A 82 7.63 -11.35 -0.67
CA LYS A 82 8.72 -12.28 -0.95
C LYS A 82 8.78 -12.67 -2.44
N ARG A 83 7.65 -12.94 -3.08
CA ARG A 83 7.60 -13.24 -4.52
C ARG A 83 8.15 -12.10 -5.35
N LEU A 84 7.77 -10.87 -5.04
CA LEU A 84 8.33 -9.69 -5.71
C LEU A 84 9.85 -9.58 -5.47
N ALA A 85 10.30 -9.75 -4.22
CA ALA A 85 11.72 -9.65 -3.89
C ALA A 85 12.56 -10.69 -4.66
N ASN A 86 12.06 -11.92 -4.79
CA ASN A 86 12.70 -12.96 -5.60
C ASN A 86 12.73 -12.58 -7.07
N TYR A 87 11.58 -12.19 -7.64
CA TYR A 87 11.52 -11.78 -9.05
C TYR A 87 12.50 -10.63 -9.35
N LEU A 88 12.56 -9.62 -8.48
CA LEU A 88 13.49 -8.50 -8.64
C LEU A 88 14.97 -8.90 -8.52
N ASP A 89 15.29 -9.98 -7.80
CA ASP A 89 16.64 -10.54 -7.77
C ASP A 89 16.94 -11.31 -9.06
N GLU A 90 15.95 -12.01 -9.61
CA GLU A 90 16.06 -12.75 -10.88
C GLU A 90 16.25 -11.83 -12.09
N VAL A 91 15.47 -10.74 -12.20
CA VAL A 91 15.55 -9.85 -13.36
C VAL A 91 16.84 -9.02 -13.37
N LYS A 92 17.55 -8.92 -12.22
CA LYS A 92 18.77 -8.09 -12.01
C LYS A 92 18.66 -6.66 -12.55
N GLU A 93 17.44 -6.16 -12.72
CA GLU A 93 17.18 -4.86 -13.29
C GLU A 93 17.14 -3.84 -12.16
N ASP A 94 17.80 -2.69 -12.38
CA ASP A 94 17.73 -1.56 -11.46
C ASP A 94 16.38 -0.87 -11.64
N THR A 95 15.36 -1.48 -11.05
CA THR A 95 13.99 -0.97 -11.02
C THR A 95 13.86 0.27 -10.12
N GLY A 96 14.93 0.67 -9.43
CA GLY A 96 14.94 1.72 -8.41
C GLY A 96 14.33 1.32 -7.08
N ILE A 97 13.65 0.17 -7.01
CA ILE A 97 12.99 -0.35 -5.80
C ILE A 97 14.07 -0.80 -4.81
N ASN A 98 14.20 -0.07 -3.72
CA ASN A 98 15.21 -0.32 -2.69
C ASN A 98 14.58 -0.79 -1.37
N SER A 99 13.32 -0.46 -1.11
CA SER A 99 12.63 -0.80 0.14
C SER A 99 11.27 -1.44 -0.10
N ILE A 100 11.06 -2.61 0.51
CA ILE A 100 9.78 -3.32 0.47
C ILE A 100 9.23 -3.38 1.90
N PHE A 101 8.02 -2.87 2.08
CA PHE A 101 7.32 -2.86 3.35
C PHE A 101 6.03 -3.68 3.29
N VAL A 102 5.62 -4.21 4.43
CA VAL A 102 4.34 -4.87 4.63
C VAL A 102 3.55 -4.10 5.68
N LEU A 103 2.33 -3.69 5.34
CA LEU A 103 1.45 -2.98 6.25
C LEU A 103 0.94 -3.94 7.33
N GLU A 104 1.28 -3.67 8.58
CA GLU A 104 0.81 -4.41 9.74
C GLU A 104 -0.68 -4.19 9.96
N ARG A 105 -1.37 -5.25 10.41
CA ARG A 105 -2.82 -5.28 10.68
C ARG A 105 -3.72 -5.12 9.45
N GLY A 106 -3.15 -5.01 8.25
CA GLY A 106 -3.88 -4.96 6.98
C GLY A 106 -4.89 -3.82 6.89
N PHE A 107 -5.87 -3.97 5.99
CA PHE A 107 -6.92 -2.98 5.80
C PHE A 107 -7.81 -2.81 7.04
N LYS A 108 -8.14 -3.90 7.76
CA LYS A 108 -8.95 -3.79 8.99
C LYS A 108 -8.29 -2.91 10.05
N GLY A 109 -6.98 -3.02 10.22
CA GLY A 109 -6.23 -2.15 11.13
C GLY A 109 -6.22 -0.69 10.69
N TRP A 110 -6.18 -0.44 9.38
CA TRP A 110 -6.27 0.90 8.80
C TRP A 110 -7.65 1.53 9.05
N GLU A 111 -8.72 0.78 8.77
CA GLU A 111 -10.10 1.23 9.01
C GLU A 111 -10.38 1.44 10.50
N ALA A 112 -9.99 0.50 11.36
CA ALA A 112 -10.12 0.62 12.81
C ALA A 112 -9.35 1.82 13.39
N SER A 113 -8.32 2.29 12.71
CA SER A 113 -7.58 3.50 13.10
C SER A 113 -8.27 4.80 12.66
N GLY A 114 -9.44 4.73 12.02
CA GLY A 114 -10.16 5.89 11.51
C GLY A 114 -9.42 6.63 10.38
N LYS A 115 -8.57 5.92 9.63
CA LYS A 115 -7.75 6.53 8.57
C LYS A 115 -8.53 6.71 7.28
N PRO A 116 -8.13 7.65 6.40
CA PRO A 116 -8.84 7.91 5.15
C PRO A 116 -8.85 6.65 4.28
N VAL A 117 -10.04 6.19 3.93
CA VAL A 117 -10.30 5.11 2.97
C VAL A 117 -11.13 5.68 1.82
N CYS A 118 -10.78 5.31 0.60
CA CYS A 118 -11.61 5.56 -0.57
C CYS A 118 -12.62 4.43 -0.70
N ARG A 119 -13.89 4.74 -0.48
CA ARG A 119 -15.01 3.92 -0.91
C ARG A 119 -15.51 4.53 -2.22
N CYS A 120 -15.40 3.80 -3.33
CA CYS A 120 -15.79 4.29 -4.66
C CYS A 120 -17.29 4.56 -4.83
N THR A 121 -18.08 4.58 -3.74
CA THR A 121 -19.44 5.10 -3.71
C THR A 121 -19.50 6.62 -3.53
N ASP A 122 -18.40 7.30 -3.20
CA ASP A 122 -18.39 8.75 -3.01
C ASP A 122 -17.50 9.46 -4.03
N VAL A 123 -18.16 10.30 -4.82
CA VAL A 123 -17.66 11.44 -5.57
C VAL A 123 -16.60 12.25 -4.79
N PRO A 124 -15.69 12.96 -5.48
CA PRO A 124 -14.45 13.43 -4.88
C PRO A 124 -14.70 14.53 -3.86
N PHE A 125 -14.45 14.26 -2.57
CA PHE A 125 -14.32 15.33 -1.58
C PHE A 125 -12.94 15.99 -1.71
N PHE A 126 -12.78 16.76 -2.78
CA PHE A 126 -11.85 17.89 -2.79
C PHE A 126 -12.44 18.96 -1.87
N SER A 127 -12.07 18.93 -0.59
CA SER A 127 -11.80 20.17 0.14
C SER A 127 -10.80 19.80 1.25
N GLY A 128 -9.61 20.39 1.25
CA GLY A 128 -9.53 21.80 1.56
C GLY A 128 -9.16 21.85 3.03
N ILE A 129 -7.86 21.81 3.27
CA ILE A 129 -7.22 22.04 4.55
C ILE A 129 -7.83 23.32 5.14
N HIS A 130 -8.59 23.21 6.23
CA HIS A 130 -8.76 24.34 7.15
C HIS A 130 -8.49 23.84 8.57
N TRP A 131 -7.22 23.94 8.93
CA TRP A 131 -6.78 23.96 10.31
C TRP A 131 -7.28 25.26 10.93
N SER A 132 -8.19 25.21 11.89
CA SER A 132 -8.35 26.26 12.90
C SER A 132 -9.01 25.71 14.16
N SER A 133 -8.16 25.58 15.19
CA SER A 133 -8.45 26.08 16.54
C SER A 133 -9.45 25.30 17.39
N ILE A 134 -8.90 24.33 18.13
CA ILE A 134 -9.34 23.99 19.47
C ILE A 134 -9.50 25.28 20.29
N SER A 135 -10.68 25.49 20.87
CA SER A 135 -10.88 26.35 22.04
C SER A 135 -11.65 25.54 23.08
N PRO A 136 -11.14 25.35 24.31
CA PRO A 136 -11.90 24.71 25.36
C PRO A 136 -12.78 25.76 26.04
N SER A 137 -14.09 25.56 26.01
CA SER A 137 -15.03 26.35 26.83
C SER A 137 -15.12 25.74 28.23
N SER A 138 -14.86 26.61 29.20
CA SER A 138 -15.01 26.46 30.65
C SER A 138 -16.44 26.14 31.10
#